data_AF-A0AA38ZCR1-F1
#
_entry.id   AF-A0AA38ZCR1-F1
#
_cell.length_a   1.000
_cell.length_b   1.000
_cell.length_c   1.000
_cell.angle_alpha   90.00
_cell.angle_beta   90.00
_cell.angle_gamma   90.00
#
_symmetry.space_group_name_H-M   'P 1'
#
loop_
_entity.id
_entity.type
_entity.pdbx_description
1 polymer ?
#
loop_
_entity_poly.entity_id
_entity_poly.type
_entity_poly.pdbx_seq_one_letter_code
_entity_poly.pdbx_strand_id
1 'polypeptide(L)'
;MVLMAYIARLHEGGIAFEKAHGRQIWNFALENPVFNNLFNDGMACTAKITMKAVVAAYKDGFGCIGTLVDVEGGTGGTGEVVAELVKAYPHIKGINFDLPCVLTSAPAYERVSHVEGDMFESIPKADAIFMKWILHDWNDEDCFKILKNCRKAVLEKTWKIIIVDGVIREDGDDPFDETRLVFDLVMVAHSFNGKERTEVEWKKLLEEGGFTRYRILKIATLQVIIEAYPE
;
A
#
# COMPACT_ATOMS: atom_id res chain seq x y z
N MET A 1 2.75 28.23 1.50
CA MET A 1 3.43 27.61 0.34
C MET A 1 2.58 26.50 -0.27
N VAL A 2 2.12 25.50 0.51
CA VAL A 2 1.27 24.38 0.05
C VAL A 2 -0.05 24.83 -0.61
N LEU A 3 -0.78 25.79 -0.02
CA LEU A 3 -2.02 26.31 -0.61
C LEU A 3 -1.80 26.97 -1.99
N MET A 4 -0.69 27.68 -2.17
CA MET A 4 -0.37 28.31 -3.46
C MET A 4 0.02 27.27 -4.50
N ALA A 5 0.73 26.21 -4.10
CA ALA A 5 1.05 25.10 -5.00
C ALA A 5 -0.19 24.29 -5.40
N TYR A 6 -1.17 24.15 -4.49
CA TYR A 6 -2.47 23.55 -4.79
C TYR A 6 -3.27 24.38 -5.80
N ILE A 7 -3.36 25.70 -5.60
CA ILE A 7 -3.99 26.62 -6.55
C ILE A 7 -3.26 26.59 -7.91
N ALA A 8 -1.93 26.51 -7.91
CA ALA A 8 -1.15 26.40 -9.14
C ALA A 8 -1.42 25.06 -9.87
N ARG A 9 -1.59 23.94 -9.16
CA ARG A 9 -2.01 22.66 -9.77
C ARG A 9 -3.36 22.80 -10.49
N LEU A 10 -4.33 23.46 -9.88
CA LEU A 10 -5.67 23.63 -10.47
C LEU A 10 -5.65 24.47 -11.75
N HIS A 11 -4.76 25.46 -11.84
CA HIS A 11 -4.70 26.36 -13.00
C HIS A 11 -3.70 25.92 -14.09
N GLU A 12 -2.58 25.33 -13.69
CA GLU A 12 -1.43 25.06 -14.57
C GLU A 12 -1.14 23.56 -14.75
N GLY A 13 -1.88 22.68 -14.06
CA GLY A 13 -1.58 21.26 -14.00
C GLY A 13 -0.33 20.93 -13.19
N GLY A 14 0.13 19.67 -13.24
CA GLY A 14 1.29 19.18 -12.50
C GLY A 14 1.00 18.86 -11.02
N ILE A 15 2.03 18.48 -10.27
CA ILE A 15 1.90 18.02 -8.87
C ILE A 15 2.22 19.17 -7.92
N ALA A 16 1.35 19.42 -6.94
CA ALA A 16 1.52 20.54 -6.01
C ALA A 16 2.82 20.42 -5.19
N PHE A 17 3.14 19.23 -4.70
CA PHE A 17 4.42 18.99 -4.00
C PHE A 17 5.63 19.32 -4.87
N GLU A 18 5.63 18.88 -6.13
CA GLU A 18 6.73 19.16 -7.07
C GLU A 18 6.86 20.66 -7.35
N LYS A 19 5.76 21.38 -7.54
CA LYS A 19 5.79 22.85 -7.69
C LYS A 19 6.36 23.55 -6.46
N ALA A 20 6.11 23.03 -5.25
CA ALA A 20 6.61 23.62 -4.01
C ALA A 20 8.07 23.27 -3.68
N HIS A 21 8.53 22.07 -4.07
CA HIS A 21 9.81 21.52 -3.65
C HIS A 21 10.81 21.30 -4.80
N GLY A 22 10.39 21.44 -6.05
CA GLY A 22 11.20 21.27 -7.26
C GLY A 22 11.52 19.82 -7.63
N ARG A 23 10.90 18.84 -6.95
CA ARG A 23 11.10 17.40 -7.13
C ARG A 23 9.90 16.63 -6.59
N GLN A 24 9.68 15.42 -7.09
CA GLN A 24 8.62 14.53 -6.61
C GLN A 24 8.88 14.05 -5.17
N ILE A 25 7.82 13.68 -4.45
CA ILE A 25 7.88 13.37 -3.00
C ILE A 25 8.87 12.24 -2.67
N TRP A 26 8.92 11.18 -3.47
CA TRP A 26 9.83 10.06 -3.25
C TRP A 26 11.29 10.47 -3.46
N ASN A 27 11.59 11.19 -4.55
CA ASN A 27 12.92 11.77 -4.77
C ASN A 27 13.31 12.76 -3.66
N PHE A 28 12.35 13.54 -3.15
CA PHE A 28 12.57 14.42 -2.01
C PHE A 28 12.92 13.64 -0.75
N ALA A 29 12.24 12.52 -0.48
CA ALA A 29 12.52 11.67 0.67
C ALA A 29 13.92 11.05 0.60
N LEU A 30 14.32 10.55 -0.58
CA LEU A 30 15.67 10.01 -0.81
C LEU A 30 16.79 11.00 -0.47
N GLU A 31 16.59 12.28 -0.82
CA GLU A 31 17.58 13.34 -0.58
C GLU A 31 17.47 14.00 0.80
N ASN A 32 16.39 13.74 1.54
CA ASN A 32 16.10 14.40 2.82
C ASN A 32 15.81 13.37 3.92
N PRO A 33 16.85 12.91 4.64
CA PRO A 33 16.70 11.93 5.71
C PRO A 33 15.73 12.35 6.83
N VAL A 34 15.62 13.65 7.13
CA VAL A 34 14.70 14.16 8.15
C VAL A 34 13.25 13.96 7.70
N PHE A 35 12.95 14.27 6.45
CA PHE A 35 11.63 14.04 5.88
C PHE A 35 11.32 12.54 5.75
N ASN A 36 12.28 11.75 5.27
CA ASN A 36 12.14 10.30 5.15
C ASN A 36 11.81 9.65 6.50
N ASN A 37 12.56 9.99 7.55
CA ASN A 37 12.31 9.47 8.89
C ASN A 37 10.93 9.89 9.42
N LEU A 38 10.55 11.16 9.24
CA LEU A 38 9.24 11.65 9.66
C LEU A 38 8.09 10.93 8.94
N PHE A 39 8.23 10.69 7.64
CA PHE A 39 7.24 9.97 6.84
C PHE A 39 7.12 8.51 7.32
N ASN A 40 8.25 7.82 7.47
CA ASN A 40 8.30 6.42 7.91
C ASN A 40 7.71 6.26 9.32
N ASP A 41 8.05 7.14 10.26
CA ASP A 41 7.49 7.13 11.63
C ASP A 41 5.97 7.35 11.62
N GLY A 42 5.46 8.21 10.72
CA GLY A 42 4.03 8.40 10.51
C GLY A 42 3.34 7.13 9.99
N MET A 43 3.90 6.52 8.94
CA MET A 43 3.39 5.27 8.36
C MET A 43 3.39 4.13 9.38
N ALA A 44 4.47 4.00 10.15
CA ALA A 44 4.61 3.05 11.25
C ALA A 44 3.53 3.16 12.32
N CYS A 45 3.25 4.39 12.76
CA CYS A 45 2.23 4.65 13.76
C CYS A 45 0.85 4.16 13.27
N THR A 46 0.49 4.46 12.02
CA THR A 46 -0.78 4.02 11.43
C THR A 46 -0.83 2.50 11.23
N ALA A 47 0.28 1.88 10.81
CA ALA A 47 0.38 0.45 10.56
C ALA A 47 0.02 -0.37 11.81
N LYS A 48 0.48 0.04 13.01
CA LYS A 48 0.15 -0.64 14.28
C LYS A 48 -1.35 -0.73 14.54
N ILE A 49 -2.10 0.32 14.21
CA ILE A 49 -3.55 0.37 14.42
C ILE A 49 -4.25 -0.49 13.35
N THR A 50 -3.90 -0.27 12.08
CA THR A 50 -4.48 -0.99 10.96
C THR A 50 -4.24 -2.49 11.05
N MET A 51 -3.03 -2.93 11.39
CA MET A 51 -2.70 -4.35 11.46
C MET A 51 -3.40 -5.08 12.60
N LYS A 52 -3.64 -4.42 13.74
CA LYS A 52 -4.50 -4.99 14.80
C LYS A 52 -5.91 -5.25 14.29
N ALA A 53 -6.48 -4.33 13.53
CA ALA A 53 -7.81 -4.50 12.93
C ALA A 53 -7.81 -5.60 11.85
N VAL A 54 -6.77 -5.66 11.01
CA VAL A 54 -6.60 -6.69 9.98
C VAL A 54 -6.52 -8.07 10.62
N VAL A 55 -5.62 -8.29 11.58
CA VAL A 55 -5.47 -9.59 12.27
C VAL A 55 -6.76 -10.00 12.99
N ALA A 56 -7.50 -9.03 13.56
CA ALA A 56 -8.76 -9.32 14.24
C ALA A 56 -9.88 -9.76 13.28
N ALA A 57 -10.00 -9.10 12.12
CA ALA A 57 -11.09 -9.28 11.18
C ALA A 57 -10.83 -10.33 10.09
N TYR A 58 -9.56 -10.60 9.78
CA TYR A 58 -9.14 -11.37 8.59
C TYR A 58 -8.47 -12.71 8.95
N LYS A 59 -8.97 -13.37 10.00
CA LYS A 59 -8.32 -14.54 10.60
C LYS A 59 -8.15 -15.71 9.64
N ASP A 60 -9.23 -16.09 8.97
CA ASP A 60 -9.24 -17.25 8.06
C ASP A 60 -8.49 -16.93 6.75
N GLY A 61 -8.32 -15.64 6.44
CA GLY A 61 -7.61 -15.17 5.27
C GLY A 61 -6.14 -15.58 5.24
N PHE A 62 -5.51 -15.71 6.41
CA PHE A 62 -4.09 -16.06 6.53
C PHE A 62 -3.82 -17.57 6.72
N GLY A 63 -4.86 -18.39 6.89
CA GLY A 63 -4.72 -19.79 7.32
C GLY A 63 -3.94 -20.69 6.34
N CYS A 64 -4.08 -20.47 5.04
CA CYS A 64 -3.44 -21.31 4.01
C CYS A 64 -2.15 -20.69 3.42
N ILE A 65 -1.71 -19.53 3.91
CA ILE A 65 -0.54 -18.84 3.37
C ILE A 65 0.72 -19.41 4.04
N GLY A 66 1.69 -19.89 3.26
CA GLY A 66 2.99 -20.32 3.77
C GLY A 66 4.06 -19.22 3.69
N THR A 67 4.05 -18.44 2.61
CA THR A 67 4.95 -17.32 2.33
C THR A 67 4.16 -16.08 1.96
N LEU A 68 4.46 -14.94 2.58
CA LEU A 68 3.80 -13.67 2.31
C LEU A 68 4.84 -12.60 2.03
N VAL A 69 4.70 -11.90 0.90
CA VAL A 69 5.49 -10.70 0.60
C VAL A 69 4.67 -9.45 0.89
N ASP A 70 5.24 -8.55 1.67
CA ASP A 70 4.75 -7.20 1.93
C ASP A 70 5.51 -6.24 1.01
N VAL A 71 4.81 -5.67 0.03
CA VAL A 71 5.39 -4.86 -1.04
C VAL A 71 5.38 -3.40 -0.62
N GLU A 72 6.54 -2.74 -0.78
CA GLU A 72 6.85 -1.42 -0.23
C GLU A 72 6.61 -1.41 1.30
N GLY A 73 7.09 -2.47 1.96
CA GLY A 73 6.94 -2.68 3.39
C GLY A 73 7.89 -1.83 4.23
N GLY A 74 8.79 -1.03 3.66
CA GLY A 74 9.67 -0.03 4.27
C GLY A 74 10.54 -0.42 5.48
N THR A 75 11.05 0.58 6.23
CA THR A 75 11.80 0.38 7.49
C THR A 75 11.38 1.24 8.67
N GLY A 76 11.41 0.63 9.86
CA GLY A 76 11.06 1.30 11.11
C GLY A 76 9.55 1.47 11.26
N GLY A 77 8.84 0.36 11.45
CA GLY A 77 7.39 0.31 11.70
C GLY A 77 6.52 0.10 10.45
N THR A 78 7.12 0.08 9.26
CA THR A 78 6.47 -0.45 8.05
C THR A 78 6.80 -1.94 7.89
N GLY A 79 8.05 -2.39 8.12
CA GLY A 79 8.37 -3.83 8.16
C GLY A 79 7.72 -4.54 9.36
N GLU A 80 7.14 -3.74 10.28
CA GLU A 80 6.29 -4.19 11.37
C GLU A 80 4.97 -4.78 10.87
N VAL A 81 4.49 -4.43 9.67
CA VAL A 81 3.31 -5.06 9.07
C VAL A 81 3.54 -6.56 8.90
N VAL A 82 4.57 -6.94 8.13
CA VAL A 82 4.90 -8.35 7.96
C VAL A 82 5.38 -8.99 9.27
N ALA A 83 6.08 -8.26 10.15
CA ALA A 83 6.51 -8.78 11.44
C ALA A 83 5.33 -9.12 12.37
N GLU A 84 4.32 -8.26 12.46
CA GLU A 84 3.10 -8.49 13.24
C GLU A 84 2.29 -9.65 12.65
N LEU A 85 2.25 -9.79 11.32
CA LEU A 85 1.63 -10.94 10.66
C LEU A 85 2.32 -12.25 11.00
N VAL A 86 3.64 -12.37 10.87
CA VAL A 86 4.35 -13.63 11.19
C VAL A 86 4.38 -13.95 12.69
N LYS A 87 4.17 -12.94 13.54
CA LYS A 87 3.97 -13.11 14.99
C LYS A 87 2.57 -13.65 15.30
N ALA A 88 1.53 -13.12 14.64
CA ALA A 88 0.16 -13.59 14.78
C ALA A 88 -0.07 -14.98 14.12
N TYR A 89 0.67 -15.28 13.05
CA TYR A 89 0.57 -16.50 12.26
C TYR A 89 1.95 -17.15 12.09
N PRO A 90 2.41 -17.94 13.09
CA PRO A 90 3.78 -18.49 13.10
C PRO A 90 4.12 -19.45 11.96
N HIS A 91 3.11 -19.96 11.24
CA HIS A 91 3.31 -20.79 10.06
C HIS A 91 3.72 -19.99 8.80
N ILE A 92 3.53 -18.67 8.81
CA ILE A 92 3.88 -17.78 7.71
C ILE A 92 5.36 -17.39 7.79
N LYS A 93 6.05 -17.46 6.65
CA LYS A 93 7.34 -16.81 6.42
C LYS A 93 7.12 -15.49 5.71
N GLY A 94 7.63 -14.41 6.28
CA GLY A 94 7.48 -13.05 5.76
C GLY A 94 8.63 -12.64 4.85
N ILE A 95 8.32 -11.90 3.80
CA ILE A 95 9.26 -11.15 2.98
C ILE A 95 8.87 -9.68 3.08
N ASN A 96 9.74 -8.84 3.63
CA ASN A 96 9.62 -7.39 3.52
C ASN A 96 10.34 -6.95 2.25
N PHE A 97 9.61 -6.45 1.27
CA PHE A 97 10.13 -6.04 -0.03
C PHE A 97 10.00 -4.53 -0.21
N ASP A 98 11.12 -3.83 -0.45
CA ASP A 98 11.15 -2.38 -0.62
C ASP A 98 12.44 -1.94 -1.34
N LEU A 99 12.58 -0.65 -1.61
CA LEU A 99 13.77 -0.04 -2.21
C LEU A 99 15.01 -0.18 -1.29
N PRO A 100 16.22 -0.31 -1.87
CA PRO A 100 17.47 -0.47 -1.12
C PRO A 100 17.70 0.60 -0.03
N CYS A 101 17.43 1.86 -0.38
CA CYS A 101 17.60 3.00 0.52
C CYS A 101 16.69 2.94 1.74
N VAL A 102 15.55 2.27 1.62
CA VAL A 102 14.62 2.11 2.72
C VAL A 102 15.10 0.96 3.59
N LEU A 103 15.43 -0.20 3.02
CA LEU A 103 15.83 -1.41 3.77
C LEU A 103 17.16 -1.33 4.52
N THR A 104 18.00 -0.34 4.21
CA THR A 104 19.32 -0.14 4.85
C THR A 104 19.24 -0.06 6.39
N SER A 105 18.15 0.47 6.96
CA SER A 105 17.93 0.59 8.40
C SER A 105 16.88 -0.38 8.97
N ALA A 106 16.52 -1.44 8.24
CA ALA A 106 15.51 -2.39 8.68
C ALA A 106 15.99 -3.15 9.93
N PRO A 107 15.23 -3.17 11.03
CA PRO A 107 15.53 -4.08 12.14
C PRO A 107 15.27 -5.51 11.70
N ALA A 108 16.10 -6.44 12.16
CA ALA A 108 15.87 -7.87 11.92
C ALA A 108 14.65 -8.35 12.71
N TYR A 109 13.75 -9.08 12.04
CA TYR A 109 12.62 -9.76 12.66
C TYR A 109 12.72 -11.26 12.46
N GLU A 110 12.34 -12.03 13.48
CA GLU A 110 12.28 -13.48 13.36
C GLU A 110 11.28 -13.87 12.25
N ARG A 111 11.67 -14.79 11.35
CA ARG A 111 10.86 -15.27 10.22
C ARG A 111 10.53 -14.23 9.15
N VAL A 112 11.20 -13.07 9.15
CA VAL A 112 11.11 -12.08 8.08
C VAL A 112 12.45 -12.01 7.33
N SER A 113 12.39 -12.06 6.00
CA SER A 113 13.54 -11.76 5.14
C SER A 113 13.35 -10.39 4.49
N HIS A 114 14.38 -9.56 4.49
CA HIS A 114 14.39 -8.29 3.76
C HIS A 114 14.91 -8.54 2.35
N VAL A 115 14.16 -8.10 1.33
CA VAL A 115 14.52 -8.24 -0.08
C VAL A 115 14.43 -6.87 -0.74
N GLU A 116 15.54 -6.41 -1.27
CA GLU A 116 15.61 -5.13 -1.97
C GLU A 116 15.16 -5.28 -3.43
N GLY A 117 14.44 -4.29 -3.94
CA GLY A 117 14.12 -4.20 -5.37
C GLY A 117 13.12 -3.11 -5.69
N ASP A 118 12.63 -3.13 -6.92
CA ASP A 118 11.62 -2.18 -7.44
C ASP A 118 10.37 -2.97 -7.86
N MET A 119 9.21 -2.65 -7.28
CA MET A 119 7.93 -3.28 -7.60
C MET A 119 7.50 -3.10 -9.06
N PHE A 120 7.98 -2.05 -9.74
CA PHE A 120 7.73 -1.82 -11.16
C PHE A 120 8.54 -2.77 -12.05
N GLU A 121 9.63 -3.34 -11.54
CA GLU A 121 10.44 -4.33 -12.25
C GLU A 121 10.00 -5.76 -11.93
N SER A 122 10.01 -6.13 -10.64
CA SER A 122 9.65 -7.47 -10.19
C SER A 122 9.31 -7.52 -8.71
N ILE A 123 8.46 -8.48 -8.32
CA ILE A 123 8.09 -8.75 -6.93
C ILE A 123 8.54 -10.17 -6.55
N PRO A 124 9.10 -10.41 -5.35
CA PRO A 124 9.48 -11.74 -4.89
C PRO A 124 8.32 -12.73 -4.93
N LYS A 125 8.62 -13.97 -5.33
CA LYS A 125 7.59 -15.02 -5.38
C LYS A 125 7.11 -15.40 -3.98
N ALA A 126 5.79 -15.49 -3.80
CA ALA A 126 5.16 -15.84 -2.54
C ALA A 126 3.77 -16.46 -2.74
N ASP A 127 3.24 -17.10 -1.70
CA ASP A 127 1.89 -17.65 -1.67
C ASP A 127 0.82 -16.54 -1.60
N ALA A 128 1.17 -15.37 -1.08
CA ALA A 128 0.33 -14.18 -1.10
C ALA A 128 1.16 -12.91 -1.15
N ILE A 129 0.56 -11.86 -1.70
CA ILE A 129 1.13 -10.51 -1.71
C ILE A 129 0.25 -9.63 -0.84
N PHE A 130 0.86 -8.85 0.02
CA PHE A 130 0.23 -7.85 0.85
C PHE A 130 0.69 -6.46 0.39
N MET A 131 -0.25 -5.54 0.24
CA MET A 131 0.01 -4.14 -0.12
C MET A 131 -0.87 -3.25 0.77
N LYS A 132 -0.26 -2.42 1.62
CA LYS A 132 -1.01 -1.43 2.41
C LYS A 132 -0.66 -0.04 1.93
N TRP A 133 -1.65 0.75 1.51
CA TRP A 133 -1.45 2.13 1.06
C TRP A 133 -0.37 2.26 -0.02
N ILE A 134 -0.45 1.38 -1.03
CA ILE A 134 0.49 1.40 -2.16
C ILE A 134 -0.22 1.96 -3.38
N LEU A 135 -1.31 1.33 -3.79
CA LEU A 135 -1.96 1.64 -5.07
C LEU A 135 -2.64 3.02 -5.06
N HIS A 136 -2.98 3.59 -3.91
CA HIS A 136 -3.51 4.95 -3.83
C HIS A 136 -2.49 6.05 -4.18
N ASP A 137 -1.18 5.77 -4.13
CA ASP A 137 -0.13 6.74 -4.47
C ASP A 137 0.07 6.89 -5.98
N TRP A 138 -0.47 5.97 -6.76
CA TRP A 138 -0.20 5.82 -8.18
C TRP A 138 -1.45 6.04 -9.04
N ASN A 139 -1.22 6.55 -10.25
CA ASN A 139 -2.22 6.57 -11.30
C ASN A 139 -2.58 5.14 -11.74
N ASP A 140 -3.66 5.00 -12.50
CA ASP A 140 -4.18 3.69 -12.91
C ASP A 140 -3.19 2.91 -13.80
N GLU A 141 -2.43 3.60 -14.67
CA GLU A 141 -1.46 2.97 -15.58
C GLU A 141 -0.28 2.33 -14.82
N ASP A 142 0.19 3.00 -13.78
CA ASP A 142 1.25 2.51 -12.90
C ASP A 142 0.72 1.41 -11.97
N CYS A 143 -0.51 1.54 -11.45
CA CYS A 143 -1.18 0.46 -10.75
C CYS A 143 -1.29 -0.82 -11.60
N PHE A 144 -1.57 -0.70 -12.90
CA PHE A 144 -1.59 -1.87 -13.80
C PHE A 144 -0.24 -2.55 -13.92
N LYS A 145 0.86 -1.80 -13.94
CA LYS A 145 2.22 -2.37 -13.97
C LYS A 145 2.50 -3.15 -12.69
N ILE A 146 2.18 -2.55 -11.54
CA ILE A 146 2.33 -3.17 -10.21
C ILE A 146 1.50 -4.46 -10.15
N LEU A 147 0.20 -4.40 -10.46
CA LEU A 147 -0.69 -5.57 -10.44
C LEU A 147 -0.24 -6.68 -11.39
N LYS A 148 0.29 -6.35 -12.58
CA LYS A 148 0.88 -7.33 -13.49
C LYS A 148 2.11 -8.02 -12.90
N ASN A 149 2.96 -7.30 -12.17
CA ASN A 149 4.09 -7.89 -11.48
C ASN A 149 3.65 -8.74 -10.28
N CYS A 150 2.61 -8.31 -9.55
CA CYS A 150 1.97 -9.12 -8.52
C CYS A 150 1.48 -10.45 -9.11
N ARG A 151 0.81 -10.41 -10.27
CA ARG A 151 0.31 -11.60 -10.96
C ARG A 151 1.43 -12.60 -11.32
N LYS A 152 2.62 -12.11 -11.70
CA LYS A 152 3.79 -12.96 -11.99
C LYS A 152 4.43 -13.56 -10.73
N ALA A 153 4.25 -12.91 -9.57
CA ALA A 153 4.90 -13.26 -8.33
C ALA A 153 4.08 -14.25 -7.46
N VAL A 154 2.74 -14.23 -7.55
CA VAL A 154 1.89 -15.17 -6.81
C VAL A 154 2.08 -16.61 -7.30
N LEU A 155 2.34 -17.54 -6.38
CA LEU A 155 2.55 -18.96 -6.70
C LEU A 155 1.24 -19.72 -6.96
N GLU A 156 1.28 -20.68 -7.89
CA GLU A 156 0.12 -21.38 -8.45
C GLU A 156 -0.80 -22.16 -7.47
N LYS A 157 -0.48 -22.26 -6.17
CA LYS A 157 -1.20 -23.15 -5.22
C LYS A 157 -2.12 -22.43 -4.22
N THR A 158 -1.96 -21.14 -4.05
CA THR A 158 -2.75 -20.30 -3.13
C THR A 158 -2.75 -18.90 -3.71
N TRP A 159 -3.88 -18.45 -4.25
CA TRP A 159 -3.90 -17.21 -5.02
C TRP A 159 -4.62 -16.12 -4.27
N LYS A 160 -3.89 -15.12 -3.79
CA LYS A 160 -4.48 -13.80 -3.60
C LYS A 160 -3.43 -12.73 -3.42
N ILE A 161 -3.83 -11.53 -3.82
CA ILE A 161 -3.28 -10.31 -3.29
C ILE A 161 -4.25 -9.77 -2.22
N ILE A 162 -3.69 -9.21 -1.16
CA ILE A 162 -4.40 -8.64 -0.03
C ILE A 162 -4.01 -7.17 -0.01
N ILE A 163 -4.95 -6.31 -0.41
CA ILE A 163 -4.76 -4.87 -0.44
C ILE A 163 -5.43 -4.28 0.80
N VAL A 164 -4.75 -3.39 1.50
CA VAL A 164 -5.31 -2.65 2.64
C VAL A 164 -5.26 -1.16 2.31
N ASP A 165 -6.38 -0.65 1.85
CA ASP A 165 -6.46 0.70 1.27
C ASP A 165 -7.85 1.34 1.49
N GLY A 166 -7.99 2.61 1.14
CA GLY A 166 -9.26 3.31 1.19
C GLY A 166 -10.20 2.91 0.04
N VAL A 167 -11.51 2.87 0.34
CA VAL A 167 -12.57 2.75 -0.66
C VAL A 167 -13.56 3.88 -0.42
N ILE A 168 -13.66 4.80 -1.36
CA ILE A 168 -14.68 5.85 -1.32
C ILE A 168 -16.05 5.20 -1.51
N ARG A 169 -16.96 5.48 -0.58
CA ARG A 169 -18.35 5.06 -0.65
C ARG A 169 -19.23 6.29 -0.80
N GLU A 170 -20.25 6.17 -1.63
CA GLU A 170 -21.22 7.25 -1.87
C GLU A 170 -22.46 7.12 -0.98
N ASP A 171 -22.57 6.04 -0.19
CA ASP A 171 -23.71 5.77 0.67
C ASP A 171 -23.73 6.61 1.97
N GLY A 172 -22.57 7.13 2.40
CA GLY A 172 -22.46 8.04 3.55
C GLY A 172 -22.73 7.40 4.91
N ASP A 173 -22.73 6.07 4.97
CA ASP A 173 -23.07 5.27 6.16
C ASP A 173 -21.84 4.86 6.98
N ASP A 174 -20.63 5.26 6.58
CA ASP A 174 -19.38 4.87 7.23
C ASP A 174 -18.74 6.06 7.97
N PRO A 175 -18.39 5.94 9.26
CA PRO A 175 -17.80 7.04 10.04
C PRO A 175 -16.50 7.62 9.46
N PHE A 176 -15.85 6.90 8.55
CA PHE A 176 -14.60 7.32 7.93
C PHE A 176 -14.78 7.98 6.55
N ASP A 177 -15.99 8.11 6.01
CA ASP A 177 -16.20 8.60 4.64
C ASP A 177 -15.63 10.01 4.41
N GLU A 178 -15.91 10.95 5.31
CA GLU A 178 -15.33 12.30 5.24
C GLU A 178 -13.79 12.26 5.35
N THR A 179 -13.26 11.34 6.16
CA THR A 179 -11.80 11.18 6.31
C THR A 179 -11.17 10.63 5.04
N ARG A 180 -11.83 9.70 4.31
CA ARG A 180 -11.35 9.21 3.01
C ARG A 180 -11.28 10.33 1.98
N LEU A 181 -12.27 11.22 1.95
CA LEU A 181 -12.24 12.40 1.08
C LEU A 181 -11.10 13.37 1.44
N VAL A 182 -10.82 13.56 2.74
CA VAL A 182 -9.66 14.35 3.17
C VAL A 182 -8.35 13.69 2.72
N PHE A 183 -8.25 12.36 2.80
CA PHE A 183 -7.07 11.62 2.31
C PHE A 183 -6.90 11.73 0.79
N ASP A 184 -8.00 11.72 0.02
CA ASP A 184 -7.94 11.97 -1.42
C ASP A 184 -7.32 13.34 -1.75
N LEU A 185 -7.69 14.38 -0.99
CA LEU A 185 -7.05 15.69 -1.12
C LEU A 185 -5.56 15.66 -0.76
N VAL A 186 -5.15 14.82 0.19
CA VAL A 186 -3.73 14.59 0.50
C VAL A 186 -3.04 13.94 -0.70
N MET A 187 -3.65 12.95 -1.35
CA MET A 187 -3.11 12.33 -2.57
C MET A 187 -2.94 13.38 -3.69
N VAL A 188 -3.98 14.18 -3.94
CA VAL A 188 -3.93 15.30 -4.90
C VAL A 188 -2.83 16.33 -4.54
N ALA A 189 -2.47 16.50 -3.28
CA ALA A 189 -1.39 17.43 -2.93
C ALA A 189 0.02 16.81 -3.14
N HIS A 190 0.20 15.52 -2.87
CA HIS A 190 1.52 14.92 -2.65
C HIS A 190 1.96 13.91 -3.70
N SER A 191 1.04 13.13 -4.25
CA SER A 191 1.38 11.93 -5.04
C SER A 191 1.38 12.18 -6.55
N PHE A 192 1.95 11.23 -7.30
CA PHE A 192 2.07 11.27 -8.77
C PHE A 192 0.74 10.87 -9.42
N ASN A 193 -0.27 11.74 -9.26
CA ASN A 193 -1.66 11.47 -9.65
C ASN A 193 -2.27 10.25 -8.96
N GLY A 194 -1.84 9.97 -7.73
CA GLY A 194 -2.55 9.06 -6.86
C GLY A 194 -3.93 9.61 -6.48
N LYS A 195 -4.82 8.70 -6.09
CA LYS A 195 -6.20 8.98 -5.71
C LYS A 195 -6.72 7.87 -4.81
N GLU A 196 -7.63 8.24 -3.93
CA GLU A 196 -8.54 7.28 -3.33
C GLU A 196 -9.55 6.83 -4.40
N ARG A 197 -9.99 5.58 -4.34
CA ARG A 197 -10.82 4.97 -5.39
C ARG A 197 -12.17 4.53 -4.86
N THR A 198 -13.21 4.70 -5.66
CA THR A 198 -14.52 4.08 -5.43
C THR A 198 -14.44 2.56 -5.63
N GLU A 199 -15.44 1.82 -5.14
CA GLU A 199 -15.51 0.37 -5.37
C GLU A 199 -15.56 0.02 -6.86
N VAL A 200 -16.22 0.84 -7.68
CA VAL A 200 -16.30 0.64 -9.15
C VAL A 200 -14.92 0.83 -9.80
N GLU A 201 -14.16 1.82 -9.36
CA GLU A 201 -12.79 2.04 -9.85
C GLU A 201 -11.84 0.93 -9.40
N TRP A 202 -11.94 0.47 -8.15
CA TRP A 202 -11.19 -0.69 -7.66
C TRP A 202 -11.48 -1.94 -8.48
N LYS A 203 -12.76 -2.21 -8.75
CA LYS A 203 -13.17 -3.33 -9.62
C LYS A 203 -12.47 -3.27 -10.97
N LYS A 204 -12.59 -2.13 -11.65
CA LYS A 204 -11.97 -1.92 -12.97
C LYS A 204 -10.46 -2.09 -12.89
N LEU A 205 -9.83 -1.53 -11.86
CA LEU A 205 -8.38 -1.60 -11.67
C LEU A 205 -7.89 -3.05 -11.54
N LEU A 206 -8.58 -3.83 -10.70
CA LEU A 206 -8.26 -5.24 -10.46
C LEU A 206 -8.51 -6.11 -11.69
N GLU A 207 -9.63 -5.92 -12.38
CA GLU A 207 -9.96 -6.65 -13.61
C GLU A 207 -8.90 -6.43 -14.70
N GLU A 208 -8.53 -5.17 -14.96
CA GLU A 208 -7.46 -4.83 -15.93
C GLU A 208 -6.07 -5.28 -15.46
N GLY A 209 -5.86 -5.39 -14.16
CA GLY A 209 -4.67 -5.97 -13.53
C GLY A 209 -4.59 -7.50 -13.57
N GLY A 210 -5.61 -8.19 -14.08
CA GLY A 210 -5.65 -9.66 -14.20
C GLY A 210 -6.23 -10.39 -12.98
N PHE A 211 -6.98 -9.68 -12.13
CA PHE A 211 -7.68 -10.20 -10.95
C PHE A 211 -9.20 -10.03 -11.13
N THR A 212 -9.85 -11.04 -11.72
CA THR A 212 -11.27 -10.95 -12.11
C THR A 212 -12.25 -11.21 -10.98
N ARG A 213 -11.76 -11.73 -9.84
CA ARG A 213 -12.55 -11.95 -8.64
C ARG A 213 -11.95 -11.15 -7.51
N TYR A 214 -12.78 -10.36 -6.83
CA TYR A 214 -12.36 -9.65 -5.63
C TYR A 214 -13.45 -9.65 -4.57
N ARG A 215 -13.03 -9.38 -3.33
CA ARG A 215 -13.92 -9.23 -2.17
C ARG A 215 -13.42 -8.06 -1.33
N ILE A 216 -14.34 -7.19 -0.95
CA ILE A 216 -14.06 -6.10 0.00
C ILE A 216 -14.60 -6.48 1.38
N LEU A 217 -13.76 -6.31 2.39
CA LEU A 217 -14.06 -6.59 3.79
C LEU A 217 -13.85 -5.31 4.60
N LYS A 218 -14.94 -4.80 5.17
CA LYS A 218 -14.87 -3.68 6.12
C LYS A 218 -14.16 -4.12 7.39
N ILE A 219 -13.29 -3.25 7.90
CA ILE A 219 -12.62 -3.39 9.19
C ILE A 219 -12.78 -2.09 9.98
N ALA A 220 -12.48 -2.09 11.27
CA ALA A 220 -12.71 -0.95 12.17
C ALA A 220 -11.65 0.17 12.01
N THR A 221 -11.31 0.53 10.77
CA THR A 221 -10.31 1.54 10.41
C THR A 221 -10.70 2.30 9.14
N LEU A 222 -9.94 3.33 8.81
CA LEU A 222 -10.07 4.08 7.55
C LEU A 222 -9.98 3.15 6.31
N GLN A 223 -9.04 2.22 6.35
CA GLN A 223 -8.83 1.23 5.29
C GLN A 223 -9.84 0.11 5.38
N VAL A 224 -10.07 -0.53 4.24
CA VAL A 224 -10.72 -1.84 4.13
C VAL A 224 -9.70 -2.88 3.68
N ILE A 225 -10.06 -4.16 3.74
CA ILE A 225 -9.28 -5.22 3.11
C ILE A 225 -9.92 -5.57 1.78
N ILE A 226 -9.15 -5.53 0.70
CA ILE A 226 -9.56 -5.96 -0.63
C ILE A 226 -8.76 -7.23 -0.94
N GLU A 227 -9.43 -8.37 -0.96
CA GLU A 227 -8.87 -9.60 -1.49
C GLU A 227 -9.07 -9.61 -3.00
N ALA A 228 -8.03 -9.83 -3.78
CA ALA A 228 -8.17 -10.04 -5.21
C ALA A 228 -7.51 -11.35 -5.64
N TYR A 229 -8.21 -12.06 -6.51
CA TYR A 229 -7.90 -13.40 -6.96
C TYR A 229 -7.73 -13.36 -8.48
N PRO A 230 -6.65 -13.95 -9.00
CA PRO A 230 -6.53 -14.19 -10.42
C PRO A 230 -7.57 -15.20 -10.92
N GLU A 231 -7.80 -15.20 -12.24
CA GLU A 231 -8.41 -16.35 -12.94
C GLU A 231 -7.59 -17.63 -12.80
#